data_AF-A0A972ZWF0-F1
#
_entry.id   AF-A0A972ZWF0-F1
#
_cell.length_a   1.000
_cell.length_b   1.000
_cell.length_c   1.000
_cell.angle_alpha   90.00
_cell.angle_beta   90.00
_cell.angle_gamma   90.00
#
_symmetry.space_group_name_H-M   'P 1'
#
loop_
_entity.id
_entity.type
_entity.pdbx_description
1 polymer ?
#
loop_
_entity_poly.entity_id
_entity_poly.type
_entity_poly.pdbx_seq_one_letter_code
_entity_poly.pdbx_strand_id
1 'polypeptide(L)'
;MAQLGITINGRDYQIACDDGEEEHLTHLSQYVDKHVSDLAESVGNVGDTRLLLMAALVIADELSENLGRNESLESEVTALKAGGGESDGPSAAGILEAAAIRLESLAARFETS
;
A
#
# COMPACT_ATOMS: atom_id res chain seq x y z
N MET A 1 28.27 -12.82 6.21
CA MET A 1 28.15 -11.35 6.32
C MET A 1 28.86 -10.77 5.12
N ALA A 2 28.08 -10.42 4.11
CA ALA A 2 28.58 -9.73 2.93
C ALA A 2 28.68 -8.22 3.25
N GLN A 3 29.54 -7.52 2.52
CA GLN A 3 29.62 -6.06 2.54
C GLN A 3 29.21 -5.53 1.18
N LEU A 4 28.30 -4.56 1.19
CA LEU A 4 27.89 -3.83 0.01
C LEU A 4 28.56 -2.46 0.00
N GLY A 5 29.31 -2.18 -1.05
CA GLY A 5 29.82 -0.84 -1.33
C GLY A 5 28.74 0.02 -1.99
N ILE A 6 28.43 1.15 -1.37
CA ILE A 6 27.51 2.16 -1.92
C ILE A 6 28.20 3.51 -2.01
N THR A 7 27.75 4.37 -2.92
CA THR A 7 28.28 5.72 -3.08
C THR A 7 27.15 6.73 -2.86
N ILE A 8 27.34 7.67 -1.94
CA ILE A 8 26.40 8.76 -1.65
C ILE A 8 27.15 10.10 -1.75
N ASN A 9 26.67 11.00 -2.60
CA ASN A 9 27.29 12.31 -2.87
C ASN A 9 28.78 12.19 -3.22
N GLY A 10 29.15 11.19 -4.03
CA GLY A 10 30.53 10.91 -4.42
C GLY A 10 31.44 10.36 -3.30
N ARG A 11 30.87 9.96 -2.15
CA ARG A 11 31.60 9.28 -1.06
C ARG A 11 31.20 7.82 -0.97
N ASP A 12 32.20 6.96 -0.83
CA ASP A 12 32.00 5.52 -0.69
C ASP A 12 31.77 5.11 0.76
N TYR A 13 30.78 4.25 0.97
CA TYR A 13 30.41 3.65 2.25
C TYR A 13 30.33 2.14 2.12
N GLN A 14 30.61 1.44 3.21
CA GLN A 14 30.49 -0.02 3.30
C GLN A 14 29.36 -0.34 4.28
N ILE A 15 28.33 -1.02 3.78
CA ILE A 15 27.16 -1.43 4.56
C ILE A 15 27.19 -2.95 4.72
N ALA A 16 26.97 -3.44 5.94
CA ALA A 16 26.77 -4.86 6.16
C ALA A 16 25.40 -5.27 5.59
N CYS A 17 25.38 -6.35 4.82
CA CYS A 17 24.15 -6.89 4.26
C CYS A 17 24.08 -8.41 4.48
N ASP A 18 22.86 -8.89 4.64
CA ASP A 18 22.56 -10.32 4.63
C ASP A 18 22.35 -10.82 3.19
N ASP A 19 22.50 -12.13 3.00
CA ASP A 19 22.42 -12.74 1.67
C ASP A 19 21.03 -12.49 1.06
N GLY A 20 20.99 -11.83 -0.12
CA GLY A 20 19.76 -11.49 -0.83
C GLY A 20 19.19 -10.10 -0.55
N GLU A 21 19.77 -9.31 0.35
CA GLU A 21 19.35 -7.92 0.58
C GLU A 21 20.06 -6.90 -0.34
N GLU A 22 21.06 -7.33 -1.12
CA GLU A 22 21.95 -6.41 -1.84
C GLU A 22 21.21 -5.51 -2.83
N GLU A 23 20.23 -6.05 -3.56
CA GLU A 23 19.42 -5.29 -4.51
C GLU A 23 18.56 -4.24 -3.80
N HIS A 24 17.94 -4.61 -2.67
CA HIS A 24 17.11 -3.70 -1.90
C HIS A 24 17.94 -2.55 -1.31
N LEU A 25 19.09 -2.86 -0.72
CA LEU A 25 20.01 -1.85 -0.19
C LEU A 25 20.58 -0.96 -1.29
N THR A 26 20.86 -1.51 -2.47
CA THR A 26 21.27 -0.71 -3.64
C THR A 26 20.18 0.30 -4.00
N HIS A 27 18.93 -0.14 -4.09
CA HIS A 27 17.81 0.76 -4.40
C HIS A 27 17.62 1.85 -3.33
N LEU A 28 17.69 1.49 -2.04
CA LEU A 28 17.62 2.46 -0.95
C LEU A 28 18.77 3.47 -1.00
N SER A 29 19.98 3.01 -1.31
CA SER A 29 21.15 3.89 -1.41
C SER A 29 21.03 4.90 -2.55
N GLN A 30 20.51 4.49 -3.71
CA GLN A 30 20.24 5.38 -4.84
C GLN A 30 19.18 6.42 -4.50
N TYR A 31 18.14 6.01 -3.76
CA TYR A 31 17.10 6.93 -3.32
C TYR A 31 17.64 7.98 -2.34
N VAL A 32 18.49 7.57 -1.39
CA VAL A 32 19.20 8.51 -0.50
C VAL A 32 20.13 9.44 -1.28
N ASP A 33 20.94 8.89 -2.20
CA ASP A 33 21.88 9.67 -3.02
C ASP A 33 21.18 10.75 -3.83
N LYS A 34 20.03 10.41 -4.44
CA LYS A 34 19.20 11.37 -5.17
C LYS A 34 18.82 12.57 -4.30
N HIS A 35 18.29 12.33 -3.10
CA HIS A 35 17.90 13.40 -2.18
C HIS A 35 19.07 14.26 -1.74
N VAL A 36 20.22 13.63 -1.48
CA VAL A 36 21.44 14.36 -1.10
C VAL A 36 21.95 15.21 -2.27
N SER A 37 21.96 14.69 -3.50
CA SER A 37 22.38 15.42 -4.70
C SER A 37 21.45 16.61 -4.99
N ASP A 38 20.13 16.39 -4.94
CA ASP A 38 19.13 17.45 -5.15
C ASP A 38 19.27 18.58 -4.10
N LEU A 39 19.57 18.23 -2.85
CA LEU A 39 19.87 19.20 -1.78
C LEU A 39 21.23 19.89 -1.98
N ALA A 40 22.24 19.18 -2.46
CA ALA A 40 23.56 19.78 -2.72
C ALA A 40 23.48 20.83 -3.84
N GLU A 41 22.68 20.58 -4.87
CA GLU A 41 22.42 21.52 -5.96
C GLU A 41 21.64 22.75 -5.50
N SER A 42 20.66 22.57 -4.60
CA SER A 42 19.77 23.66 -4.17
C SER A 42 20.32 24.53 -3.04
N VAL A 43 20.98 23.93 -2.04
CA VAL A 43 21.46 24.63 -0.83
C VAL A 43 22.95 24.98 -0.95
N GLY A 44 23.65 24.38 -1.91
CA GLY A 44 25.09 24.54 -2.09
C GLY A 44 25.90 23.76 -1.06
N ASN A 45 27.17 24.13 -0.89
CA ASN A 45 28.11 23.35 -0.10
C ASN A 45 28.04 23.69 1.40
N VAL A 46 27.04 23.14 2.09
CA VAL A 46 26.79 23.30 3.54
C VAL A 46 27.41 22.21 4.41
N GLY A 47 28.17 21.29 3.79
CA GLY A 47 28.86 20.17 4.44
C GLY A 47 28.04 18.90 4.51
N ASP A 48 28.70 17.75 4.33
CA ASP A 48 28.04 16.45 4.11
C ASP A 48 27.14 16.02 5.28
N THR A 49 27.55 16.23 6.53
CA THR A 49 26.74 15.88 7.69
C THR A 49 25.41 16.64 7.71
N ARG A 50 25.42 17.92 7.33
CA ARG A 50 24.23 18.75 7.31
C ARG A 50 23.34 18.39 6.12
N LEU A 51 23.93 18.10 4.98
CA LEU A 51 23.26 17.57 3.79
C LEU A 51 22.53 16.26 4.07
N LEU A 52 23.22 15.30 4.69
CA LEU A 52 22.64 14.01 5.09
C LEU A 52 21.51 14.18 6.11
N LEU A 53 21.65 15.08 7.09
CA LEU A 53 20.58 15.39 8.04
C LEU A 53 19.35 15.97 7.33
N MET A 54 19.54 16.89 6.38
CA MET A 54 18.45 17.45 5.59
C MET A 54 17.76 16.38 4.73
N ALA A 55 18.53 15.55 4.03
CA ALA A 55 17.99 14.44 3.24
C ALA A 55 17.20 13.45 4.11
N ALA A 56 17.72 13.10 5.29
CA ALA A 56 17.03 12.23 6.23
C ALA A 56 15.69 12.81 6.70
N LEU A 57 15.61 14.13 6.94
CA LEU A 57 14.36 14.79 7.32
C LEU A 57 13.34 14.80 6.17
N VAL A 58 13.78 15.06 4.94
CA VAL A 58 12.91 15.02 3.75
C VAL A 58 12.34 13.62 3.55
N ILE A 59 13.20 12.59 3.60
CA ILE A 59 12.77 11.19 3.44
C ILE A 59 11.80 10.78 4.57
N ALA A 60 12.04 11.24 5.80
CA ALA A 60 11.15 10.96 6.93
C ALA A 60 9.76 11.62 6.75
N ASP A 61 9.72 12.83 6.19
CA ASP A 61 8.47 13.52 5.86
C ASP A 61 7.69 12.77 4.77
N GLU A 62 8.35 12.37 3.68
CA GLU A 62 7.74 11.56 2.62
C GLU A 62 7.19 10.22 3.14
N LEU A 63 7.92 9.55 4.04
CA LEU A 63 7.46 8.32 4.69
C LEU A 63 6.21 8.59 5.55
N SER A 64 6.23 9.67 6.35
CA SER A 64 5.10 10.05 7.19
C SER A 64 3.83 10.34 6.36
N GLU A 65 3.96 11.06 5.26
CA GLU A 65 2.85 11.29 4.34
C GLU A 65 2.30 10.00 3.74
N ASN A 66 3.19 9.12 3.28
CA ASN A 66 2.78 7.86 2.64
C ASN A 66 2.11 6.91 3.62
N LEU A 67 2.56 6.85 4.87
CA LEU A 67 1.90 6.08 5.92
C LEU A 67 0.48 6.61 6.19
N GLY A 68 0.32 7.93 6.32
CA GLY A 68 -1.01 8.53 6.50
C GLY A 68 -1.95 8.29 5.31
N ARG A 69 -1.45 8.33 4.08
CA ARG A 69 -2.23 7.97 2.88
C ARG A 69 -2.63 6.49 2.89
N ASN A 70 -1.73 5.61 3.32
CA ASN A 70 -2.01 4.18 3.41
C ASN A 70 -3.13 3.89 4.42
N GLU A 71 -3.07 4.50 5.61
CA GLU A 71 -4.15 4.40 6.62
C GLU A 71 -5.50 4.87 6.07
N SER A 72 -5.53 5.99 5.33
CA SER A 72 -6.75 6.48 4.68
C SER A 72 -7.30 5.48 3.66
N LEU A 73 -6.44 4.94 2.80
CA LEU A 73 -6.81 3.96 1.79
C LEU A 73 -7.30 2.65 2.42
N GLU A 74 -6.66 2.17 3.49
CA GLU A 74 -7.10 0.99 4.23
C GLU A 74 -8.48 1.20 4.86
N SER A 75 -8.75 2.40 5.39
CA SER A 75 -10.07 2.78 5.90
C SER A 75 -11.13 2.79 4.79
N GLU A 76 -10.83 3.38 3.63
CA GLU A 76 -11.74 3.38 2.47
C GLU A 76 -12.03 1.97 1.96
N VAL A 77 -11.00 1.13 1.82
CA VAL A 77 -11.15 -0.28 1.43
C VAL A 77 -12.03 -1.04 2.42
N THR A 78 -11.86 -0.78 3.73
CA THR A 78 -12.68 -1.40 4.77
C THR A 78 -14.13 -0.93 4.70
N ALA A 79 -14.37 0.38 4.52
CA ALA A 79 -15.71 0.93 4.37
C ALA A 79 -16.42 0.39 3.12
N LEU A 80 -15.71 0.28 1.99
CA LEU A 80 -16.25 -0.30 0.76
C LEU A 80 -16.57 -1.80 0.92
N LYS A 81 -15.71 -2.56 1.60
CA LYS A 81 -15.96 -3.98 1.89
C LYS A 81 -17.16 -4.17 2.84
N ALA A 82 -17.33 -3.28 3.82
CA ALA A 82 -18.49 -3.30 4.71
C ALA A 82 -19.79 -2.93 3.96
N GLY A 83 -19.74 -1.93 3.07
CA GLY A 83 -20.88 -1.52 2.24
C GLY A 83 -21.24 -2.51 1.13
N GLY A 84 -20.30 -3.35 0.69
CA GLY A 84 -20.54 -4.42 -0.29
C GLY A 84 -21.04 -5.75 0.29
N GLY A 85 -21.21 -5.83 1.62
CA GLY A 85 -21.57 -7.05 2.34
C GLY A 85 -23.07 -7.29 2.55
N GLU A 86 -23.91 -6.28 2.32
CA GLU A 86 -25.37 -6.43 2.41
C GLU A 86 -25.99 -6.30 1.02
N SER A 87 -25.92 -7.40 0.25
CA SER A 87 -27.00 -7.72 -0.68
C SER A 87 -28.25 -8.07 0.14
N ASP A 88 -28.89 -7.06 0.73
CA ASP A 88 -30.23 -7.15 1.32
C ASP A 88 -31.32 -7.09 0.22
N GLY A 89 -31.01 -7.75 -0.90
CA GLY A 89 -32.00 -8.19 -1.88
C GLY A 89 -32.33 -9.64 -1.57
N PRO A 90 -33.56 -10.11 -1.84
CA PRO A 90 -33.92 -11.51 -1.60
C PRO A 90 -32.88 -12.38 -2.31
N SER A 91 -32.17 -13.21 -1.54
CA SER A 91 -31.19 -14.13 -2.09
C SER A 91 -31.84 -14.94 -3.20
N ALA A 92 -31.07 -15.39 -4.19
CA ALA A 92 -31.60 -16.24 -5.25
C ALA A 92 -32.39 -17.45 -4.68
N ALA A 93 -31.98 -17.95 -3.50
CA ALA A 93 -32.72 -18.96 -2.74
C ALA A 93 -34.10 -18.47 -2.28
N GLY A 94 -34.21 -17.27 -1.70
CA GLY A 94 -35.49 -16.69 -1.28
C GLY A 94 -36.46 -16.41 -2.43
N ILE A 95 -35.95 -16.01 -3.60
CA ILE A 95 -36.77 -15.81 -4.82
C ILE A 95 -37.31 -17.16 -5.32
N LEU A 96 -36.47 -18.19 -5.33
CA LEU A 96 -36.87 -19.55 -5.73
C LEU A 96 -37.90 -20.15 -4.76
N GLU A 97 -37.72 -19.95 -3.46
CA GLU A 97 -38.67 -20.40 -2.43
C GLU A 97 -40.04 -19.73 -2.62
N ALA A 98 -40.08 -18.41 -2.82
CA ALA A 98 -41.32 -17.68 -3.04
C ALA A 98 -42.03 -18.10 -4.35
N ALA A 99 -41.26 -18.42 -5.39
CA ALA A 99 -41.79 -18.95 -6.64
C ALA A 99 -42.37 -20.37 -6.47
N ALA A 100 -41.70 -21.23 -5.71
CA ALA A 100 -42.15 -22.58 -5.40
C ALA A 100 -43.50 -22.57 -4.66
N ILE A 101 -43.62 -21.77 -3.59
CA ILE A 101 -44.87 -21.61 -2.84
C ILE A 101 -46.03 -21.15 -3.76
N ARG A 102 -45.74 -20.23 -4.68
CA ARG A 102 -46.76 -19.70 -5.59
C ARG A 102 -47.22 -20.75 -6.60
N LEU A 103 -46.30 -21.58 -7.12
CA LEU A 103 -46.62 -22.70 -7.99
C LEU A 103 -47.47 -23.76 -7.27
N GLU A 104 -47.13 -24.11 -6.03
CA GLU A 104 -47.90 -25.04 -5.20
C GLU A 104 -49.32 -24.51 -4.95
N SER A 105 -49.47 -23.22 -4.63
CA SER A 105 -50.79 -22.61 -4.45
C SER A 105 -51.62 -22.58 -5.74
N LEU A 106 -50.98 -22.47 -6.91
CA LEU A 106 -51.67 -22.54 -8.19
C LEU A 106 -52.13 -23.97 -8.48
N ALA A 107 -51.26 -24.96 -8.24
CA ALA A 107 -51.55 -26.37 -8.42
C ALA A 107 -52.73 -26.81 -7.54
N ALA A 108 -52.72 -26.44 -6.25
CA ALA A 108 -53.81 -26.75 -5.33
C ALA A 108 -55.17 -26.17 -5.77
N ARG A 109 -55.17 -25.02 -6.45
CA ARG A 109 -56.40 -24.42 -7.01
C ARG A 109 -56.94 -25.17 -8.22
N PHE A 110 -56.08 -25.83 -8.99
CA PHE A 110 -56.50 -26.66 -10.12
C PHE A 110 -56.98 -28.05 -9.70
N GLU A 111 -56.47 -28.62 -8.61
CA GLU A 111 -56.91 -29.92 -8.10
C GLU A 111 -58.29 -29.88 -7.42
N THR A 112 -58.77 -28.69 -7.06
CA THR A 112 -60.10 -28.49 -6.43
C THR A 112 -61.21 -28.20 -7.46
N SER A 113 -60.90 -28.17 -8.77
CA SER A 113 -61.86 -27.99 -9.87
C SER A 113 -61.98 -29.23 -10.74
#